data_AF-A0AAV0RXX3-F1
#
_entry.id   AF-A0AAV0RXX3-F1
#
_cell.length_a   1.000
_cell.length_b   1.000
_cell.length_c   1.000
_cell.angle_alpha   90.00
_cell.angle_beta   90.00
_cell.angle_gamma   90.00
#
_symmetry.space_group_name_H-M   'P 1'
#
loop_
_entity.id
_entity.type
_entity.pdbx_description
1 polymer ?
#
loop_
_entity_poly.entity_id
_entity_poly.type
_entity_poly.pdbx_seq_one_letter_code
_entity_poly.pdbx_strand_id
1 'polypeptide(L)'
;MEKDTEVKWGNWIGFILLPFTIGIRDDPLDYVRQAKAVVDRKKRSLEALFTFSIAEFVLKLFGTRRSNALSHRIITRTTLCFTNLVGPLEEIGYYGHPLAFLAPSSFNQPHVSFVARKNQIPASYSPSIDR
;
A
#
# COMPACT_ATOMS: atom_id res chain seq x y z
N MET A 1 -26.51 -0.43 -25.06
CA MET A 1 -25.71 -1.53 -24.48
C MET A 1 -24.30 -0.99 -24.33
N GLU A 2 -23.97 -0.48 -23.16
CA GLU A 2 -22.59 -0.12 -22.83
C GLU A 2 -21.74 -1.38 -22.90
N LYS A 3 -20.55 -1.25 -23.51
CA LYS A 3 -19.57 -2.31 -23.55
C LYS A 3 -19.31 -2.75 -22.11
N ASP A 4 -19.30 -4.05 -21.87
CA ASP A 4 -18.74 -4.66 -20.66
C ASP A 4 -17.28 -4.22 -20.54
N THR A 5 -17.05 -3.02 -19.98
CA THR A 5 -15.73 -2.58 -19.57
C THR A 5 -15.36 -3.48 -18.41
N GLU A 6 -14.44 -4.39 -18.68
CA GLU A 6 -13.86 -5.30 -17.70
C GLU A 6 -13.39 -4.49 -16.48
N VAL A 7 -14.24 -4.38 -15.46
CA VAL A 7 -13.95 -3.63 -14.25
C VAL A 7 -12.84 -4.40 -13.55
N LYS A 8 -11.61 -3.89 -13.62
CA LYS A 8 -10.50 -4.44 -12.86
C LYS A 8 -10.81 -4.28 -11.37
N TRP A 9 -11.28 -5.36 -10.76
CA TRP A 9 -11.61 -5.41 -9.34
C TRP A 9 -10.34 -5.34 -8.49
N GLY A 10 -10.29 -4.38 -7.58
CA GLY A 10 -9.29 -4.30 -6.52
C GLY A 10 -8.15 -3.29 -6.75
N ASN A 11 -7.39 -3.06 -5.68
CA ASN A 11 -6.26 -2.14 -5.68
C ASN A 11 -5.00 -2.80 -6.25
N TRP A 12 -4.22 -2.04 -7.00
CA TRP A 12 -2.89 -2.45 -7.44
C TRP A 12 -1.91 -2.22 -6.28
N ILE A 13 -1.46 -3.30 -5.65
CA ILE A 13 -0.66 -3.24 -4.42
C ILE A 13 0.80 -3.57 -4.74
N GLY A 14 1.65 -2.55 -4.74
CA GLY A 14 3.11 -2.70 -4.73
C GLY A 14 3.69 -2.43 -3.35
N PHE A 15 4.88 -2.96 -3.07
CA PHE A 15 5.62 -2.63 -1.84
C PHE A 15 7.07 -2.29 -2.17
N ILE A 16 7.68 -1.49 -1.30
CA ILE A 16 9.09 -1.12 -1.36
C ILE A 16 9.71 -1.53 -0.02
N LEU A 17 10.82 -2.27 -0.08
CA LEU A 17 11.59 -2.58 1.12
C LEU A 17 12.53 -1.42 1.42
N LEU A 18 12.33 -0.80 2.58
CA LEU A 18 13.12 0.34 3.04
C LEU A 18 14.04 -0.11 4.19
N PRO A 19 15.37 0.04 4.06
CA PRO A 19 16.25 -0.13 5.20
C PRO A 19 16.00 1.03 6.17
N PHE A 20 15.48 0.71 7.36
CA PHE A 20 15.24 1.68 8.41
C PHE A 20 16.17 1.39 9.59
N THR A 21 17.19 2.23 9.75
CA THR A 21 18.15 2.11 10.87
C THR A 21 17.57 2.79 12.09
N ILE A 22 17.26 2.04 13.15
CA ILE A 22 16.81 2.59 14.44
C ILE A 22 18.05 2.88 15.28
N GLY A 23 18.31 4.16 15.58
CA GLY A 23 19.40 4.60 16.44
C GLY A 23 19.00 5.79 17.30
N ILE A 24 19.92 6.30 18.12
CA ILE A 24 19.75 7.60 18.77
C ILE A 24 20.34 8.66 17.84
N ARG A 25 19.60 9.72 17.55
CA ARG A 25 20.05 10.86 16.76
C ARG A 25 19.81 12.14 17.53
N ASP A 26 20.68 13.12 17.30
CA ASP A 26 20.58 14.43 17.93
C ASP A 26 19.35 15.20 17.41
N ASP A 27 19.06 15.14 16.10
CA ASP A 27 17.82 15.66 15.49
C ASP A 27 16.84 14.52 15.15
N PRO A 28 15.65 14.45 15.78
CA PRO A 28 14.65 13.44 15.44
C PRO A 28 14.11 13.57 14.01
N LEU A 29 14.18 14.75 13.39
CA LEU A 29 13.72 14.97 12.00
C LEU A 29 14.67 14.36 10.97
N ASP A 30 15.90 14.05 11.32
CA ASP A 30 16.85 13.44 10.39
C ASP A 30 16.41 12.05 9.93
N TYR A 31 15.61 11.35 10.75
CA TYR A 31 14.94 10.12 10.33
C TYR A 31 14.00 10.35 9.16
N VAL A 32 13.16 11.38 9.27
CA VAL A 32 12.18 11.72 8.24
C VAL A 32 12.89 12.18 6.96
N ARG A 33 13.93 13.01 7.08
CA ARG A 33 14.71 13.50 5.92
C ARG A 33 15.38 12.36 5.17
N GLN A 34 16.05 11.46 5.89
CA GLN A 34 16.71 10.31 5.26
C GLN A 34 15.70 9.32 4.67
N ALA A 35 14.62 9.00 5.38
CA ALA A 35 13.56 8.15 4.87
C ALA A 35 12.96 8.75 3.58
N LYS A 36 12.71 10.06 3.55
CA LYS A 36 12.22 10.76 2.37
C LYS A 36 13.20 10.65 1.19
N ALA A 37 14.49 10.87 1.42
CA ALA A 37 15.51 10.75 0.36
C ALA A 37 15.58 9.33 -0.23
N VAL A 38 15.53 8.29 0.62
CA VAL A 38 15.51 6.88 0.17
C VAL A 38 14.23 6.57 -0.59
N VAL A 39 13.08 7.01 -0.09
CA VAL A 39 11.78 6.80 -0.75
C VAL A 39 11.74 7.52 -2.10
N ASP A 40 12.20 8.76 -2.18
CA ASP A 40 12.23 9.53 -3.43
C ASP A 40 13.14 8.83 -4.48
N ARG A 41 14.27 8.27 -4.05
CA ARG A 41 15.14 7.43 -4.90
C ARG A 41 14.44 6.15 -5.35
N LYS A 42 13.74 5.44 -4.45
CA LYS A 42 13.02 4.19 -4.73
C LYS A 42 11.79 4.38 -5.62
N LYS A 43 11.13 5.54 -5.50
CA LYS A 43 10.05 5.94 -6.42
C LYS A 43 10.58 6.13 -7.84
N ARG A 44 11.75 6.78 -7.99
CA ARG A 44 12.40 6.94 -9.30
C ARG A 44 12.85 5.62 -9.91
N SER A 45 13.19 4.61 -9.11
CA SER A 45 13.54 3.27 -9.60
C SER A 45 12.32 2.40 -9.93
N LEU A 46 11.09 2.92 -9.78
CA LEU A 46 9.83 2.21 -10.07
C LEU A 46 9.71 0.84 -9.36
N GLU A 47 10.38 0.67 -8.22
CA GLU A 47 10.48 -0.62 -7.53
C GLU A 47 9.11 -1.17 -7.12
N ALA A 48 8.19 -0.29 -6.74
CA ALA A 48 6.81 -0.67 -6.42
C ALA A 48 6.04 -1.26 -7.62
N LEU A 49 6.30 -0.78 -8.83
CA LEU A 49 5.69 -1.34 -10.04
C LEU A 49 6.28 -2.71 -10.35
N PHE A 50 7.59 -2.85 -10.22
CA PHE A 50 8.27 -4.13 -10.41
C PHE A 50 7.84 -5.18 -9.38
N THR A 51 7.71 -4.83 -8.11
CA THR A 51 7.26 -5.78 -7.08
C THR A 51 5.83 -6.24 -7.32
N PHE A 52 4.93 -5.36 -7.78
CA PHE A 52 3.58 -5.74 -8.20
C PHE A 52 3.61 -6.73 -9.37
N SER A 53 4.34 -6.42 -10.45
CA SER A 53 4.44 -7.30 -11.61
C SER A 53 5.10 -8.65 -11.29
N ILE A 54 6.15 -8.66 -10.45
CA ILE A 54 6.81 -9.89 -10.00
C ILE A 54 5.85 -10.71 -9.13
N ALA A 55 5.09 -10.09 -8.23
CA ALA A 55 4.12 -10.80 -7.40
C ALA A 55 3.03 -11.45 -8.26
N GLU A 56 2.51 -10.74 -9.26
CA GLU A 56 1.54 -11.27 -10.21
C GLU A 56 2.13 -12.44 -11.03
N PHE A 57 3.36 -12.28 -11.51
CA PHE A 57 4.08 -13.32 -12.25
C PHE A 57 4.32 -14.57 -11.39
N VAL A 58 4.73 -14.40 -10.13
CA VAL A 58 4.96 -15.49 -9.19
C VAL A 58 3.66 -16.21 -8.87
N LEU A 59 2.55 -15.49 -8.68
CA LEU A 59 1.23 -16.07 -8.47
C LEU A 59 0.80 -16.90 -9.68
N LYS A 60 0.97 -16.38 -10.90
CA LYS A 60 0.58 -17.05 -12.15
C LYS A 60 1.43 -18.29 -12.45
N LEU A 61 2.75 -18.22 -12.26
CA LEU A 61 3.66 -19.33 -12.59
C LEU A 61 3.76 -20.38 -11.48
N PHE A 62 3.91 -19.95 -10.23
CA PHE A 62 4.24 -20.84 -9.11
C PHE A 62 3.03 -21.19 -8.25
N GLY A 63 1.89 -20.58 -8.51
CA GLY A 63 0.64 -20.79 -7.79
C GLY A 63 0.64 -20.14 -6.39
N THR A 64 -0.53 -20.22 -5.76
CA THR A 64 -0.80 -19.58 -4.46
C THR A 64 0.09 -20.08 -3.32
N ARG A 65 0.45 -21.38 -3.32
CA ARG A 65 1.27 -21.98 -2.25
C ARG A 65 2.66 -21.33 -2.14
N ARG A 66 3.37 -21.22 -3.26
CA ARG A 66 4.73 -20.65 -3.29
C ARG A 66 4.70 -19.13 -3.11
N SER A 67 3.71 -18.45 -3.68
CA SER A 67 3.52 -17.02 -3.46
C SER A 67 3.25 -16.70 -1.98
N ASN A 68 2.42 -17.52 -1.31
CA ASN A 68 2.17 -17.37 0.12
C ASN A 68 3.44 -17.59 0.95
N ALA A 69 4.22 -18.64 0.66
CA ALA A 69 5.49 -18.89 1.34
C ALA A 69 6.49 -17.73 1.16
N LEU A 70 6.58 -17.16 -0.05
CA LEU A 70 7.42 -16.00 -0.34
C LEU A 70 6.95 -14.75 0.43
N SER A 71 5.66 -14.44 0.37
CA SER A 71 5.06 -13.31 1.07
C SER A 71 5.24 -13.43 2.58
N HIS A 72 4.98 -14.61 3.13
CA HIS A 72 5.22 -14.93 4.53
C HIS A 72 6.68 -14.71 4.91
N ARG A 73 7.65 -15.11 4.07
CA ARG A 73 9.08 -14.91 4.34
C ARG A 73 9.49 -13.43 4.32
N ILE A 74 8.92 -12.63 3.42
CA ILE A 74 9.20 -11.18 3.34
C ILE A 74 8.66 -10.48 4.57
N ILE A 75 7.40 -10.73 4.92
CA ILE A 75 6.76 -10.20 6.14
C ILE A 75 7.53 -10.71 7.36
N THR A 76 7.99 -11.96 7.35
CA THR A 76 8.72 -12.54 8.48
C THR A 76 10.09 -11.90 8.73
N ARG A 77 10.65 -11.21 7.73
CA ARG A 77 11.97 -10.57 7.81
C ARG A 77 11.90 -9.05 7.90
N THR A 78 10.70 -8.49 7.92
CA THR A 78 10.47 -7.05 8.03
C THR A 78 10.03 -6.74 9.45
N THR A 79 10.42 -5.58 10.00
CA THR A 79 10.05 -5.17 11.37
C THR A 79 8.77 -4.34 11.38
N LEU A 80 8.58 -3.50 10.35
CA LEU A 80 7.49 -2.53 10.27
C LEU A 80 6.89 -2.52 8.86
N CYS A 81 5.56 -2.50 8.77
CA CYS A 81 4.85 -2.33 7.51
C CYS A 81 3.93 -1.12 7.57
N PHE A 82 4.15 -0.19 6.64
CA PHE A 82 3.29 0.97 6.43
C PHE A 82 2.54 0.82 5.13
N THR A 83 1.22 1.05 5.17
CA THR A 83 0.38 1.04 3.97
C THR A 83 -0.34 2.37 3.83
N ASN A 84 -0.44 2.84 2.58
CA ASN A 84 -1.28 3.98 2.22
C ASN A 84 -2.34 3.50 1.24
N LEU A 85 -3.51 3.13 1.78
CA LEU A 85 -4.61 2.62 0.98
C LEU A 85 -5.51 3.78 0.55
N VAL A 86 -5.71 3.91 -0.75
CA VAL A 86 -6.69 4.84 -1.33
C VAL A 86 -8.06 4.23 -1.10
N GLY A 87 -8.92 4.98 -0.41
CA GLY A 87 -10.30 4.58 -0.18
C GLY A 87 -11.18 4.78 -1.42
N PRO A 88 -12.41 4.24 -1.41
CA PRO A 88 -13.41 4.58 -2.42
C PRO A 88 -13.65 6.08 -2.43
N LEU A 89 -13.73 6.66 -3.64
CA LEU A 89 -13.99 8.08 -3.86
C LEU A 89 -15.49 8.40 -3.80
N GLU A 90 -16.32 7.39 -4.05
CA GLU A 90 -17.77 7.49 -4.03
C GLU A 90 -18.33 7.10 -2.66
N GLU A 91 -19.51 7.64 -2.34
CA GLU A 91 -20.23 7.27 -1.13
C GLU A 91 -20.69 5.81 -1.25
N ILE A 92 -20.14 4.97 -0.38
CA ILE A 92 -20.48 3.56 -0.32
C ILE A 92 -21.51 3.32 0.79
N GLY A 93 -22.51 2.50 0.48
CA GLY A 93 -23.55 2.10 1.43
C GLY A 93 -23.63 0.59 1.57
N TYR A 94 -24.10 0.13 2.72
CA TYR A 94 -24.39 -1.28 2.98
C TYR A 94 -25.87 -1.42 3.34
N TYR A 95 -26.62 -2.19 2.54
CA TYR A 95 -28.07 -2.38 2.71
C TYR A 95 -28.88 -1.06 2.85
N GLY A 96 -28.51 -0.04 2.08
CA GLY A 96 -29.19 1.27 2.12
C GLY A 96 -28.74 2.20 3.26
N HIS A 97 -27.78 1.77 4.08
CA HIS A 97 -27.16 2.63 5.10
C HIS A 97 -25.82 3.19 4.59
N PRO A 98 -25.61 4.51 4.61
CA PRO A 98 -24.35 5.11 4.19
C PRO A 98 -23.22 4.72 5.16
N LEU A 99 -22.06 4.37 4.62
CA LEU A 99 -20.93 3.91 5.40
C LEU A 99 -20.03 5.08 5.80
N ALA A 100 -20.01 5.40 7.09
CA ALA A 100 -19.23 6.53 7.61
C ALA A 100 -17.71 6.30 7.57
N PHE A 101 -17.24 5.07 7.81
CA PHE A 101 -15.82 4.78 7.93
C PHE A 101 -15.45 3.36 7.50
N LEU A 102 -14.22 3.21 6.99
CA LEU A 102 -13.59 1.92 6.72
C LEU A 102 -12.19 1.94 7.33
N ALA A 103 -11.90 1.02 8.25
CA ALA A 103 -10.56 0.74 8.74
C ALA A 103 -10.18 -0.70 8.40
N PRO A 104 -9.20 -0.92 7.51
CA PRO A 104 -8.61 -2.23 7.33
C PRO A 104 -7.72 -2.56 8.53
N SER A 105 -7.98 -3.69 9.18
CA SER A 105 -7.14 -4.25 10.24
C SER A 105 -6.52 -5.56 9.76
N SER A 106 -5.24 -5.78 10.07
CA SER A 106 -4.57 -7.07 9.85
C SER A 106 -4.19 -7.67 11.20
N PHE A 107 -4.38 -8.99 11.32
CA PHE A 107 -4.07 -9.77 12.53
C PHE A 107 -3.18 -10.96 12.16
N ASN A 108 -2.53 -11.57 13.16
CA ASN A 108 -1.64 -12.75 13.02
C ASN A 108 -0.28 -12.49 12.34
N GLN A 109 0.31 -11.31 12.52
CA GLN A 109 1.68 -11.06 12.08
C GLN A 109 2.67 -11.41 13.20
N PRO A 110 3.63 -12.34 12.97
CA PRO A 110 4.47 -12.88 14.06
C PRO A 110 5.40 -11.87 14.74
N HIS A 111 5.76 -10.75 14.08
CA HIS A 111 6.68 -9.73 14.61
C HIS A 111 6.62 -8.39 13.86
N VAL A 112 5.64 -8.22 12.95
CA VAL A 112 5.47 -6.98 12.18
C VAL A 112 4.43 -6.12 12.86
N SER A 113 4.77 -4.85 13.09
CA SER A 113 3.78 -3.83 13.39
C SER A 113 3.20 -3.28 12.09
N PHE A 114 1.88 -3.44 11.90
CA PHE A 114 1.16 -2.95 10.74
C PHE A 114 0.48 -1.61 11.04
N VAL A 115 0.82 -0.60 10.26
CA VAL A 115 0.18 0.72 10.33
C VAL A 115 -0.46 1.02 8.99
N ALA A 116 -1.79 1.09 8.97
CA ALA A 116 -2.55 1.52 7.81
C ALA A 116 -2.93 3.00 7.94
N ARG A 117 -2.54 3.80 6.95
CA ARG A 117 -3.09 5.13 6.73
C ARG A 117 -4.11 5.05 5.60
N LYS A 118 -5.31 5.57 5.85
CA LYS A 118 -6.32 5.77 4.81
C LYS A 118 -6.25 7.22 4.34
N ASN A 119 -6.03 7.42 3.04
CA ASN A 119 -6.29 8.70 2.41
C ASN A 119 -7.74 8.67 1.89
N GLN A 120 -8.66 9.25 2.64
CA GLN A 120 -10.00 9.54 2.15
C GLN A 120 -9.90 10.92 1.51
N ILE A 121 -9.87 10.99 0.17
CA ILE A 121 -10.00 12.27 -0.53
C ILE A 121 -11.46 12.67 -0.29
N PRO A 122 -11.75 13.75 0.44
CA PRO A 122 -13.13 14.20 0.57
C PRO A 122 -13.64 14.49 -0.84
N ALA A 123 -14.84 14.01 -1.17
CA ALA A 123 -15.48 14.20 -2.47
C ALA A 123 -15.63 15.68 -2.88
N SER A 124 -15.30 16.62 -1.99
CA SER A 124 -15.29 18.06 -2.21
C SER A 124 -13.97 18.64 -2.74
N TYR A 125 -12.92 17.86 -3.00
CA TYR A 125 -11.66 18.39 -3.57
C TYR A 125 -11.50 17.98 -5.04
N SER A 126 -12.25 18.65 -5.92
CA SER A 126 -11.89 18.75 -7.33
C SER A 126 -10.70 19.72 -7.42
N PRO A 127 -9.51 19.31 -7.89
CA PRO A 127 -8.47 20.26 -8.20
C PRO A 127 -8.95 21.04 -9.42
N SER A 128 -9.36 22.28 -9.21
CA SER A 128 -9.42 23.27 -10.29
C SER A 128 -8.02 23.35 -10.88
N ILE A 129 -7.87 22.70 -12.03
CA ILE A 129 -6.74 22.88 -12.94
C ILE A 129 -6.82 24.35 -13.38
N ASP A 130 -6.08 25.22 -12.72
CA ASP A 130 -5.72 26.50 -13.30
C ASP A 130 -4.66 26.24 -14.37
N ARG A 131 -5.02 26.66 -15.58
CA ARG A 131 -4.19 26.65 -16.79
C ARG A 131 -3.03 27.62 -16.68
#